data_AF-A0A0F6MU02-F1
#
_entry.id   AF-A0A0F6MU02-F1
#
_cell.length_a   1.000
_cell.length_b   1.000
_cell.length_c   1.000
_cell.angle_alpha   90.00
_cell.angle_beta   90.00
_cell.angle_gamma   90.00
#
_symmetry.space_group_name_H-M   'P 1'
#
loop_
_entity.id
_entity.type
_entity.pdbx_description
1 polymer ?
#
loop_
_entity_poly.entity_id
_entity_poly.type
_entity_poly.pdbx_seq_one_letter_code
_entity_poly.pdbx_strand_id
1 'polypeptide(L)'
;VMGKKVWWNEEEKVVVESVLGSEATEYFDWAASNNVLSEFSTSSGDLGVQEALCKIVEGSDLTYAIYWHVSKSKSGRSALIWGDGHYQESKESVHDSCGSYNDQKRVEGDRRKWVLQKLHACFGGLEDDNVAAKLDQVSNVEMLYLTSIVFCVPFRQAFYSFPVIQF
;
A
#
# COMPACT_ATOMS: atom_id res chain seq x y z
N VAL A 1 13.43 -24.54 -9.08
CA VAL A 1 13.84 -23.20 -8.61
C VAL A 1 13.11 -22.97 -7.30
N MET A 2 13.86 -22.79 -6.22
CA MET A 2 13.34 -22.72 -4.85
C MET A 2 12.36 -21.54 -4.74
N GLY A 3 11.09 -21.81 -4.45
CA GLY A 3 10.11 -20.77 -4.18
C GLY A 3 10.63 -19.92 -3.02
N LYS A 4 10.74 -18.60 -3.23
CA LYS A 4 11.12 -17.70 -2.15
C LYS A 4 10.04 -17.82 -1.08
N LYS A 5 10.49 -18.29 0.08
CA LYS A 5 9.73 -18.61 1.28
C LYS A 5 8.89 -17.40 1.70
N VAL A 6 7.67 -17.65 2.15
CA VAL A 6 6.80 -16.74 2.92
C VAL A 6 7.65 -15.90 3.88
N TRP A 7 7.59 -14.57 3.79
CA TRP A 7 8.49 -13.65 4.52
C TRP A 7 8.10 -13.44 5.99
N TRP A 8 6.96 -14.00 6.39
CA TRP A 8 6.36 -13.86 7.70
C TRP A 8 6.24 -15.25 8.33
N ASN A 9 6.65 -15.41 9.59
CA ASN A 9 6.34 -16.64 10.34
C ASN A 9 4.85 -16.69 10.72
N GLU A 10 4.36 -17.80 11.30
CA GLU A 10 2.94 -17.95 11.66
C GLU A 10 2.43 -16.85 12.61
N GLU A 11 3.24 -16.43 13.58
CA GLU A 11 2.87 -15.36 14.53
C GLU A 11 2.81 -14.00 13.82
N GLU A 12 3.78 -13.73 12.95
CA GLU A 12 3.83 -12.52 12.13
C GLU A 12 2.64 -12.46 11.17
N LYS A 13 2.31 -13.58 10.52
CA LYS A 13 1.16 -13.69 9.63
C LYS A 13 -0.15 -13.37 10.35
N VAL A 14 -0.33 -13.85 11.58
CA VAL A 14 -1.52 -13.53 12.39
C VAL A 14 -1.63 -12.02 12.63
N VAL A 15 -0.53 -11.33 12.92
CA VAL A 15 -0.54 -9.86 13.09
C VAL A 15 -0.92 -9.16 11.77
N VAL A 16 -0.38 -9.64 10.66
CA VAL A 16 -0.63 -9.04 9.33
C VAL A 16 -2.06 -9.23 8.89
N GLU A 17 -2.62 -10.43 9.06
CA GLU A 17 -4.02 -10.71 8.78
C GLU A 17 -4.94 -9.88 9.67
N SER A 18 -4.56 -9.64 10.94
CA SER A 18 -5.35 -8.78 11.83
C SER A 18 -5.40 -7.32 11.39
N VAL A 19 -4.40 -6.86 10.63
CA VAL A 19 -4.27 -5.46 10.18
C VAL A 19 -4.80 -5.27 8.75
N LEU A 20 -4.44 -6.15 7.83
CA LEU A 20 -4.75 -6.04 6.40
C LEU A 20 -6.00 -6.82 5.99
N GLY A 21 -6.42 -7.79 6.79
CA GLY A 21 -7.35 -8.84 6.37
C GLY A 21 -6.66 -10.00 5.64
N SER A 22 -7.34 -11.13 5.57
CA SER A 22 -6.81 -12.37 4.99
C SER A 22 -6.53 -12.24 3.50
N GLU A 23 -7.41 -11.58 2.75
CA GLU A 23 -7.33 -11.47 1.28
C GLU A 23 -6.12 -10.64 0.84
N ALA A 24 -5.89 -9.50 1.48
CA ALA A 24 -4.72 -8.68 1.24
C ALA A 24 -3.43 -9.38 1.68
N THR A 25 -3.47 -10.14 2.78
CA THR A 25 -2.32 -10.92 3.25
C THR A 25 -1.94 -12.02 2.25
N GLU A 26 -2.92 -12.78 1.75
CA GLU A 26 -2.72 -13.78 0.70
C GLU A 26 -2.17 -13.15 -0.59
N TYR A 27 -2.68 -11.98 -0.96
CA TYR A 27 -2.18 -11.22 -2.11
C TYR A 27 -0.69 -10.87 -1.93
N PHE A 28 -0.29 -10.31 -0.79
CA PHE A 28 1.10 -9.93 -0.56
C PHE A 28 2.03 -11.15 -0.51
N ASP A 29 1.60 -12.25 0.08
CA ASP A 29 2.37 -13.50 0.08
C ASP A 29 2.59 -14.03 -1.35
N TRP A 30 1.53 -14.04 -2.16
CA TRP A 30 1.61 -14.40 -3.58
C TRP A 30 2.51 -13.43 -4.36
N ALA A 31 2.35 -12.11 -4.18
CA ALA A 31 3.09 -11.09 -4.90
C ALA A 31 4.60 -11.15 -4.61
N ALA A 32 4.97 -11.36 -3.33
CA ALA A 32 6.35 -11.53 -2.91
C ALA A 32 6.97 -12.82 -3.48
N SER A 33 6.22 -13.93 -3.42
CA SER A 33 6.66 -15.24 -3.93
C SER A 33 6.91 -15.23 -5.45
N ASN A 34 6.13 -14.45 -6.20
CA ASN A 34 6.21 -14.36 -7.65
C ASN A 34 7.04 -13.16 -8.15
N ASN A 35 7.57 -12.34 -7.24
CA ASN A 35 8.37 -11.15 -7.57
C ASN A 35 7.67 -10.21 -8.56
N VAL A 36 6.36 -10.02 -8.40
CA VAL A 36 5.48 -9.38 -9.41
C VAL A 36 5.91 -7.95 -9.72
N LEU A 37 6.34 -7.19 -8.71
CA LEU A 37 6.79 -5.80 -8.91
C LEU A 37 8.05 -5.71 -9.78
N SER A 38 8.88 -6.76 -9.84
CA SER A 38 10.05 -6.77 -10.73
C SER A 38 9.70 -7.05 -12.20
N GLU A 39 8.52 -7.65 -12.46
CA GLU A 39 8.08 -7.97 -13.82
C GLU A 39 7.68 -6.70 -14.58
N PHE A 40 7.16 -5.70 -13.87
CA PHE A 40 6.64 -4.47 -14.44
C PHE A 40 7.58 -3.31 -14.11
N SER A 41 7.94 -2.53 -15.12
CA SER A 41 8.75 -1.34 -14.89
C SER A 41 7.85 -0.21 -14.38
N THR A 42 8.24 0.40 -13.26
CA THR A 42 7.72 1.70 -12.86
C THR A 42 8.35 2.76 -13.75
N SER A 43 7.50 3.58 -14.39
CA SER A 43 7.93 4.81 -15.02
C SER A 43 8.35 5.77 -13.91
N SER A 44 9.49 6.45 -14.05
CA SER A 44 9.81 7.58 -13.17
C SER A 44 8.66 8.59 -13.29
N GLY A 45 8.10 9.02 -12.15
CA GLY A 45 6.85 9.78 -12.09
C GLY A 45 6.85 10.99 -13.04
N ASP A 46 5.70 11.23 -13.67
CA ASP A 46 5.50 12.44 -14.47
C ASP A 46 5.16 13.59 -13.53
N LEU A 47 6.01 14.62 -13.48
CA LEU A 47 5.79 15.81 -12.66
C LEU A 47 4.41 16.44 -12.90
N GLY A 48 3.88 16.34 -14.13
CA GLY A 48 2.53 16.81 -14.45
C GLY A 48 1.42 15.99 -13.79
N VAL A 49 1.62 14.68 -13.59
CA VAL A 49 0.69 13.82 -12.86
C VAL A 49 0.66 14.21 -11.39
N GLN A 50 1.83 14.37 -10.77
CA GLN A 50 1.87 14.71 -9.34
C GLN A 50 1.22 16.07 -9.06
N GLU A 51 1.50 17.08 -9.88
CA GLU A 51 0.87 18.40 -9.75
C GLU A 51 -0.65 18.32 -9.91
N ALA A 52 -1.15 17.50 -10.84
CA ALA A 52 -2.58 17.29 -11.03
C ALA A 52 -3.23 16.58 -9.83
N LEU A 53 -2.57 15.55 -9.27
CA LEU A 53 -3.05 14.85 -8.07
C LEU A 53 -3.14 15.79 -6.86
N CYS A 54 -2.12 16.61 -6.62
CA CYS A 54 -2.16 17.64 -5.57
C CYS A 54 -3.37 18.57 -5.75
N LYS A 55 -3.58 19.11 -6.96
CA LYS A 55 -4.72 20.01 -7.25
C LYS A 55 -6.08 19.35 -7.03
N ILE A 56 -6.21 18.06 -7.34
CA ILE A 56 -7.45 17.31 -7.12
C ILE A 56 -7.74 17.18 -5.63
N VAL A 57 -6.74 16.75 -4.85
CA VAL A 57 -6.92 16.52 -3.41
C VAL A 57 -7.12 17.86 -2.69
N GLU A 58 -6.25 18.84 -2.90
CA GLU A 58 -6.34 20.16 -2.23
C GLU A 58 -7.57 20.98 -2.67
N GLY A 59 -8.10 20.71 -3.86
CA GLY A 59 -9.29 21.35 -4.41
C GLY A 59 -10.62 20.65 -4.09
N SER A 60 -10.60 19.58 -3.30
CA SER A 60 -11.79 18.80 -2.93
C SER A 60 -11.74 18.32 -1.48
N ASP A 61 -12.76 17.56 -1.05
CA ASP A 61 -12.79 16.93 0.28
C ASP A 61 -12.16 15.52 0.27
N LEU A 62 -11.40 15.17 -0.78
CA LEU A 62 -10.69 13.90 -0.85
C LEU A 62 -9.47 13.91 0.08
N THR A 63 -9.17 12.77 0.71
CA THR A 63 -7.97 12.58 1.54
C THR A 63 -6.78 12.05 0.76
N TYR A 64 -7.03 11.46 -0.41
CA TYR A 64 -5.97 11.00 -1.30
C TYR A 64 -6.46 10.88 -2.74
N ALA A 65 -5.50 10.85 -3.66
CA ALA A 65 -5.69 10.45 -5.05
C ALA A 65 -4.52 9.58 -5.48
N ILE A 66 -4.81 8.50 -6.21
CA ILE A 66 -3.80 7.56 -6.72
C ILE A 66 -3.94 7.46 -8.24
N TYR A 67 -2.83 7.62 -8.93
CA TYR A 67 -2.72 7.33 -10.34
C TYR A 67 -2.17 5.91 -10.56
N TRP A 68 -2.98 5.07 -11.20
CA TRP A 68 -2.58 3.72 -11.60
C TRP A 68 -2.04 3.72 -13.03
N HIS A 69 -0.77 3.35 -13.18
CA HIS A 69 -0.09 3.27 -14.47
C HIS A 69 -0.32 1.91 -15.13
N VAL A 70 -0.63 1.90 -16.43
CA VAL A 70 -0.70 0.68 -17.24
C VAL A 70 0.71 0.29 -17.67
N SER A 71 1.28 -0.72 -17.02
CA SER A 71 2.59 -1.26 -17.36
C SER A 71 2.48 -2.54 -18.19
N LYS A 72 3.41 -2.72 -19.13
CA LYS A 72 3.54 -3.93 -19.94
C LYS A 72 4.84 -4.62 -19.59
N SER A 73 4.77 -5.91 -19.27
CA SER A 73 5.96 -6.71 -19.02
C SER A 73 6.62 -7.17 -20.32
N LYS A 74 7.87 -7.63 -20.21
CA LYS A 74 8.62 -8.19 -21.34
C LYS A 74 7.95 -9.44 -21.94
N SER A 75 7.12 -10.13 -21.16
CA SER A 75 6.36 -11.31 -21.61
C SER A 75 5.06 -10.96 -22.33
N GLY A 76 4.75 -9.66 -22.50
CA GLY A 76 3.52 -9.19 -23.14
C GLY A 76 2.31 -9.13 -22.20
N ARG A 77 2.48 -9.44 -20.92
CA ARG A 77 1.42 -9.26 -19.91
C ARG A 77 1.27 -7.78 -19.60
N SER A 78 0.07 -7.38 -19.21
CA SER A 78 -0.22 -5.99 -18.83
C SER A 78 -0.78 -5.97 -17.40
N ALA A 79 -0.50 -4.92 -16.65
CA ALA A 79 -0.99 -4.73 -15.29
C ALA A 79 -1.20 -3.24 -14.98
N LEU A 80 -2.07 -2.97 -14.00
CA LEU A 80 -2.06 -1.69 -13.29
C LEU A 80 -1.03 -1.77 -12.17
N ILE A 81 -0.11 -0.81 -12.13
CA ILE A 81 0.87 -0.65 -11.07
C ILE A 81 0.77 0.77 -10.50
N TRP A 82 1.34 0.98 -9.31
CA TRP A 82 1.49 2.32 -8.78
C TRP A 82 2.23 3.23 -9.79
N GLY A 83 1.57 4.32 -10.19
CA GLY A 83 2.17 5.36 -11.01
C GLY A 83 2.62 6.54 -10.17
N ASP A 84 1.66 7.16 -9.47
CA ASP A 84 1.92 8.26 -8.54
C ASP A 84 0.76 8.41 -7.54
N GLY A 85 0.92 9.25 -6.52
CA GLY A 85 -0.10 9.48 -5.52
C GLY A 85 0.10 10.76 -4.72
N HIS A 86 -1.02 11.32 -4.26
CA HIS A 86 -1.03 12.38 -3.28
C HIS A 86 -1.94 12.00 -2.11
N TYR A 87 -1.45 12.14 -0.89
CA TYR A 87 -2.20 11.96 0.35
C TYR A 87 -2.14 13.27 1.13
N GLN A 88 -3.31 13.73 1.58
CA GLN A 88 -3.46 14.86 2.47
C GLN A 88 -4.22 14.41 3.72
N GLU A 89 -3.61 14.63 4.87
CA GLU A 89 -4.29 14.37 6.13
C GLU A 89 -5.53 15.28 6.25
N SER A 90 -6.69 14.67 6.50
CA SER A 90 -7.95 15.41 6.69
C SER A 90 -7.84 16.33 7.89
N LYS A 91 -8.31 17.58 7.79
CA LYS A 91 -8.31 18.51 8.94
C LYS A 91 -9.13 18.00 10.14
N GLU A 92 -10.08 17.09 9.92
CA GLU A 92 -10.88 16.47 10.98
C GLU A 92 -10.12 15.41 11.80
N SER A 93 -9.07 14.78 11.26
CA SER A 93 -8.29 13.77 12.02
C SER A 93 -7.51 14.38 13.18
N VAL A 94 -7.20 15.68 13.12
CA VAL A 94 -6.52 16.40 14.19
C VAL A 94 -7.41 16.50 15.45
N HIS A 95 -8.73 16.49 15.30
CA HIS A 95 -9.65 16.69 16.42
C HIS A 95 -9.89 15.43 17.28
N ASP A 96 -9.48 14.25 16.79
CA ASP A 96 -9.57 12.97 17.50
C ASP A 96 -8.35 12.71 18.42
N SER A 97 -7.37 13.62 18.41
CA SER A 97 -6.12 13.52 19.18
C SER A 97 -6.15 14.25 20.53
N CYS A 98 -7.19 15.04 20.81
CA CYS A 98 -7.34 15.79 22.07
C CYS A 98 -8.41 15.17 22.97
N GLY A 99 -8.20 13.94 23.39
CA GLY A 99 -9.06 13.28 24.37
C GLY A 99 -8.43 11.98 24.80
N SER A 100 -8.46 11.70 26.11
CA SER A 100 -7.99 10.48 26.76
C SER A 100 -8.64 9.20 26.18
N TYR A 101 -8.23 8.75 24.99
CA TYR A 101 -8.82 7.62 24.27
C TYR A 101 -7.82 6.49 24.00
N ASN A 102 -7.99 5.42 24.81
CA ASN A 102 -7.67 4.01 24.61
C ASN A 102 -6.23 3.60 24.21
N ASP A 103 -5.54 2.94 25.14
CA ASP A 103 -4.36 2.09 24.89
C ASP A 103 -4.55 1.16 23.68
N GLN A 104 -5.78 0.69 23.43
CA GLN A 104 -6.11 -0.14 22.27
C GLN A 104 -5.89 0.55 20.92
N LYS A 105 -6.19 1.86 20.79
CA LYS A 105 -5.93 2.60 19.53
C LYS A 105 -4.43 2.75 19.30
N ARG A 106 -3.65 2.97 20.37
CA ARG A 106 -2.18 3.04 20.31
C ARG A 106 -1.56 1.70 19.89
N VAL A 107 -1.96 0.62 20.55
CA VAL A 107 -1.52 -0.75 20.21
C VAL A 107 -1.84 -1.09 18.76
N GLU A 108 -3.01 -0.68 18.26
CA GLU A 108 -3.40 -0.92 16.87
C GLU A 108 -2.57 -0.06 15.88
N GLY A 109 -2.31 1.20 16.22
CA GLY A 109 -1.40 2.08 15.46
C GLY A 109 0.02 1.51 15.36
N ASP A 110 0.53 0.96 16.46
CA ASP A 110 1.85 0.30 16.52
C ASP A 110 1.91 -0.95 15.64
N ARG A 111 0.83 -1.75 15.62
CA ARG A 111 0.71 -2.92 14.72
C ARG A 111 0.71 -2.52 13.25
N ARG A 112 -0.07 -1.50 12.87
CA ARG A 112 -0.10 -1.00 11.48
C ARG A 112 1.27 -0.49 11.03
N LYS A 113 1.94 0.29 11.88
CA LYS A 113 3.31 0.76 11.62
C LYS A 113 4.27 -0.39 11.41
N TRP A 114 4.22 -1.41 12.27
CA TRP A 114 5.05 -2.60 12.13
C TRP A 114 4.77 -3.36 10.82
N VAL A 115 3.50 -3.53 10.43
CA VAL A 115 3.13 -4.20 9.17
C VAL A 115 3.65 -3.43 7.96
N LEU A 116 3.55 -2.09 7.95
CA LEU A 116 4.10 -1.28 6.85
C LEU A 116 5.61 -1.42 6.73
N GLN A 117 6.34 -1.41 7.85
CA GLN A 117 7.79 -1.61 7.84
C GLN A 117 8.16 -2.98 7.27
N LYS A 118 7.37 -4.02 7.60
CA LYS A 118 7.55 -5.36 7.03
C LYS A 118 7.28 -5.39 5.52
N LEU A 119 6.18 -4.79 5.05
CA LEU A 119 5.88 -4.70 3.63
C LEU A 119 6.95 -3.93 2.86
N HIS A 120 7.44 -2.83 3.42
CA HIS A 120 8.53 -2.04 2.83
C HIS A 120 9.82 -2.86 2.68
N ALA A 121 10.19 -3.62 3.72
CA ALA A 121 11.30 -4.57 3.63
C ALA A 121 11.06 -5.65 2.55
N CYS A 122 9.80 -6.08 2.37
CA CYS A 122 9.38 -7.09 1.39
C CYS A 122 9.54 -6.67 -0.06
N PHE A 123 9.10 -5.46 -0.39
CA PHE A 123 8.90 -5.04 -1.77
C PHE A 123 9.90 -4.01 -2.27
N GLY A 124 10.83 -3.58 -1.41
CA GLY A 124 12.02 -2.83 -1.81
C GLY A 124 11.92 -1.34 -1.51
N GLY A 125 12.53 -0.93 -0.41
CA GLY A 125 13.05 0.42 -0.25
C GLY A 125 14.27 0.41 0.67
N LEU A 126 15.37 1.00 0.21
CA LEU A 126 16.51 1.39 1.03
C LEU A 126 16.03 2.30 2.19
N GLU A 127 16.79 2.34 3.28
CA GLU A 127 16.41 2.97 4.56
C GLU A 127 15.92 4.44 4.49
N ASP A 128 16.19 5.17 3.40
CA ASP A 128 15.93 6.62 3.30
C ASP A 128 14.46 7.02 3.09
N ASP A 129 13.60 6.14 2.57
CA ASP A 129 12.19 6.45 2.21
C ASP A 129 11.15 5.75 3.10
N ASN A 130 11.53 5.26 4.29
CA ASN A 130 10.59 4.62 5.22
C ASN A 130 9.66 5.65 5.87
N VAL A 131 8.65 6.11 5.12
CA VAL A 131 7.61 7.06 5.58
C VAL A 131 6.94 6.54 6.85
N ALA A 132 6.73 5.23 6.97
CA ALA A 132 6.15 4.62 8.17
C ALA A 132 7.01 4.80 9.42
N ALA A 133 8.35 4.89 9.30
CA ALA A 133 9.22 5.15 10.45
C ALA A 133 9.01 6.55 11.06
N LYS A 134 8.65 7.53 10.21
CA LYS A 134 8.43 8.94 10.57
C LYS A 134 7.03 9.22 11.14
N LEU A 135 6.08 8.27 11.01
CA LEU A 135 4.72 8.41 11.53
C LEU A 135 4.64 7.94 12.99
N ASP A 136 4.02 8.74 13.87
CA ASP A 136 3.83 8.37 15.28
C ASP A 136 2.79 7.26 15.44
N GLN A 137 1.70 7.32 14.69
CA GLN A 137 0.70 6.26 14.53
C GLN A 137 0.26 6.22 13.07
N VAL A 138 -0.27 5.09 12.63
CA VAL A 138 -0.79 4.90 11.29
C VAL A 138 -2.31 4.72 11.38
N SER A 139 -3.04 5.57 10.68
CA SER A 139 -4.49 5.50 10.50
C SER A 139 -4.86 4.44 9.46
N ASN A 140 -6.14 4.06 9.39
CA ASN A 140 -6.62 3.12 8.37
C ASN A 140 -6.45 3.69 6.94
N VAL A 141 -6.62 5.00 6.75
CA VAL A 141 -6.48 5.64 5.44
C VAL A 141 -5.02 5.68 5.00
N GLU A 142 -4.10 5.98 5.92
CA GLU A 142 -2.66 5.90 5.64
C GLU A 142 -2.24 4.46 5.34
N MET A 143 -2.80 3.49 6.06
CA MET A 143 -2.54 2.07 5.81
C MET A 143 -2.95 1.67 4.39
N LEU A 144 -4.16 2.06 3.98
CA LEU A 144 -4.67 1.89 2.61
C LEU A 144 -3.74 2.56 1.57
N TYR A 145 -3.39 3.82 1.78
CA TYR A 145 -2.58 4.58 0.83
C TYR A 145 -1.17 4.01 0.69
N LEU A 146 -0.49 3.73 1.80
CA LEU A 146 0.89 3.24 1.78
C LEU A 146 0.99 1.80 1.27
N THR A 147 0.01 0.94 1.57
CA THR A 147 -0.03 -0.41 0.98
C THR A 147 -0.32 -0.37 -0.51
N SER A 148 -1.09 0.61 -1.00
CA SER A 148 -1.39 0.78 -2.43
C SER A 148 -0.13 0.90 -3.31
N ILE A 149 0.98 1.42 -2.76
CA ILE A 149 2.26 1.58 -3.47
C ILE A 149 2.83 0.24 -3.95
N VAL A 150 2.59 -0.84 -3.19
CA VAL A 150 3.13 -2.18 -3.47
C VAL A 150 2.12 -3.09 -4.19
N PHE A 151 0.95 -2.58 -4.56
CA PHE A 151 -0.01 -3.33 -5.36
C PHE A 151 0.32 -3.30 -6.85
N CYS A 152 0.12 -4.46 -7.46
CA CYS A 152 0.10 -4.71 -8.90
C CYS A 152 -1.14 -5.56 -9.22
N VAL A 153 -1.97 -5.08 -10.13
CA VAL A 153 -3.19 -5.75 -10.57
C VAL A 153 -3.01 -6.21 -12.02
N PRO A 154 -2.64 -7.48 -12.25
CA PRO A 154 -2.50 -8.01 -13.60
C PRO A 154 -3.83 -7.99 -14.33
N PHE A 155 -3.85 -7.53 -15.58
CA PHE A 155 -5.00 -7.73 -16.45
C PHE A 155 -5.07 -9.22 -16.78
N ARG A 156 -5.99 -9.94 -16.11
CA ARG A 156 -6.30 -11.31 -16.49
C ARG A 156 -7.08 -11.27 -17.80
N GLN A 157 -6.61 -12.00 -18.80
CA GLN A 157 -7.18 -11.98 -20.16
C GLN A 157 -8.55 -12.69 -20.28
N ALA A 158 -9.19 -13.05 -19.18
CA ALA A 158 -10.56 -13.53 -19.15
C ALA A 158 -11.28 -12.92 -17.96
N PHE A 159 -12.41 -12.28 -18.26
CA PHE A 159 -13.39 -11.71 -17.33
C PHE A 159 -13.62 -12.60 -16.12
N TYR A 160 -13.65 -11.99 -14.93
CA TYR A 160 -14.62 -12.16 -13.82
C TYR A 160 -13.94 -11.63 -12.55
N SER A 161 -14.51 -10.55 -12.01
CA SER A 161 -14.12 -9.83 -10.80
C SER A 161 -12.77 -9.13 -10.85
N PHE A 162 -12.83 -7.80 -11.00
CA PHE A 162 -11.87 -6.95 -10.28
C PHE A 162 -11.86 -7.42 -8.82
N PRO A 163 -10.70 -7.64 -8.18
CA PRO A 163 -10.66 -7.54 -6.74
C PRO A 163 -11.08 -6.10 -6.45
N VAL A 164 -12.35 -5.91 -6.10
CA VAL A 164 -12.75 -4.77 -5.31
C VAL A 164 -11.95 -4.97 -4.04
N ILE A 165 -10.80 -4.28 -3.94
CA ILE A 165 -10.06 -4.19 -2.69
C ILE A 165 -10.93 -3.28 -1.82
N GLN A 166 -11.95 -3.89 -1.21
CA GLN A 166 -12.80 -3.27 -0.22
C GLN A 166 -12.04 -3.39 1.09
N PHE A 167 -11.64 -2.24 1.63
CA PHE A 167 -11.16 -2.12 3.01
C PHE A 167 -12.34 -1.92 3.94
#